data_AF-A0A0F9PTC1-F1
#
_entry.id   AF-A0A0F9PTC1-F1
#
_cell.length_a   1.000
_cell.length_b   1.000
_cell.length_c   1.000
_cell.angle_alpha   90.00
_cell.angle_beta   90.00
_cell.angle_gamma   90.00
#
_symmetry.space_group_name_H-M   'P 1'
#
loop_
_entity.id
_entity.type
_entity.pdbx_description
1 polymer ?
#
loop_
_entity_poly.entity_id
_entity_poly.type
_entity_poly.pdbx_seq_one_letter_code
_entity_poly.pdbx_strand_id
1 'polypeptide(L)' 'KDNNPIHITFCKTLLGMFPYQLRKIWDRQIFSGTGVGPIQLNTEKEMIQAIADNKGAIGYISSTADTNSHSISTVEVIK' A
#
# COMPACT_ATOMS: atom_id res chain seq x y z
N LYS A 1 -5.94 -3.98 -6.40
CA LYS A 1 -7.42 -4.00 -6.47
C LYS A 1 -8.03 -4.27 -5.10
N ASP A 2 -9.21 -3.70 -4.84
CA ASP A 2 -9.93 -3.78 -3.54
C ASP A 2 -10.27 -5.20 -3.06
N ASN A 3 -10.35 -6.16 -3.97
CA ASN A 3 -10.65 -7.56 -3.65
C ASN A 3 -9.41 -8.36 -3.25
N ASN A 4 -8.21 -7.75 -3.26
CA ASN A 4 -7.00 -8.45 -2.85
C ASN A 4 -7.03 -8.67 -1.32
N PRO A 5 -6.88 -9.91 -0.82
CA PRO A 5 -6.90 -10.22 0.61
C PRO A 5 -5.90 -9.41 1.44
N ILE A 6 -4.72 -9.12 0.89
CA ILE A 6 -3.67 -8.32 1.55
C ILE A 6 -4.16 -6.88 1.71
N HIS A 7 -4.73 -6.31 0.65
CA HIS A 7 -5.29 -4.96 0.67
C HIS A 7 -6.47 -4.83 1.64
N ILE A 8 -7.36 -5.83 1.66
CA ILE A 8 -8.48 -5.88 2.60
C ILE A 8 -7.97 -5.91 4.04
N THR A 9 -6.98 -6.75 4.31
CA THR A 9 -6.36 -6.86 5.64
C THR A 9 -5.76 -5.52 6.03
N PHE A 10 -4.89 -4.95 5.19
CA PHE A 10 -4.29 -3.63 5.41
C PHE A 10 -5.33 -2.56 5.75
N CYS A 11 -6.39 -2.44 4.95
CA CYS A 11 -7.43 -1.43 5.19
C CYS A 11 -8.13 -1.66 6.53
N LYS A 12 -8.50 -2.89 6.84
CA LYS A 12 -9.28 -3.20 8.05
C LYS A 12 -8.44 -3.15 9.32
N THR A 13 -7.22 -3.69 9.28
CA THR A 13 -6.39 -3.85 10.48
C THR A 13 -5.58 -2.61 10.79
N LEU A 14 -5.03 -1.94 9.78
CA LEU A 14 -4.19 -0.76 9.98
C LEU A 14 -4.99 0.54 9.92
N LEU A 15 -5.86 0.68 8.91
CA LEU A 15 -6.60 1.92 8.70
C LEU A 15 -7.97 1.94 9.38
N GLY A 16 -8.44 0.82 9.92
CA GLY A 16 -9.74 0.71 10.56
C GLY A 16 -10.92 0.94 9.60
N MET A 17 -10.75 0.70 8.30
CA MET A 17 -11.75 1.03 7.27
C MET A 17 -11.81 -0.04 6.16
N PHE A 18 -12.84 0.03 5.32
CA PHE A 18 -12.97 -0.86 4.17
C PHE A 18 -12.27 -0.29 2.92
N PRO A 19 -11.79 -1.14 1.99
CA PRO A 19 -11.13 -0.72 0.76
C PRO A 19 -11.87 0.37 -0.04
N TYR A 20 -13.19 0.21 -0.20
CA TYR A 20 -13.99 1.17 -0.94
C TYR A 20 -14.01 2.57 -0.30
N GLN A 21 -13.88 2.65 1.03
CA GLN A 21 -13.83 3.92 1.74
C GLN A 21 -12.49 4.60 1.46
N LEU A 22 -11.38 3.84 1.45
CA LEU A 22 -10.06 4.38 1.13
C LEU A 22 -10.02 4.88 -0.31
N ARG A 23 -10.58 4.12 -1.25
CA ARG A 23 -10.73 4.54 -2.64
C ARG A 23 -11.52 5.84 -2.75
N LYS A 24 -12.65 5.97 -2.05
CA LYS A 24 -13.46 7.20 -2.04
C LYS A 24 -12.69 8.43 -1.52
N ILE A 25 -11.79 8.25 -0.54
CA ILE A 25 -10.91 9.33 -0.07
C ILE A 25 -9.97 9.77 -1.18
N TRP A 26 -9.32 8.83 -1.86
CA TRP A 26 -8.43 9.12 -2.98
C TRP A 26 -9.16 9.75 -4.15
N ASP A 27 -10.32 9.20 -4.54
CA ASP A 27 -11.16 9.75 -5.60
C ASP A 27 -11.46 11.22 -5.32
N ARG A 28 -11.85 11.56 -4.09
CA ARG A 28 -12.10 12.96 -3.69
C ARG A 28 -10.88 13.85 -3.90
N GLN A 29 -9.68 13.40 -3.51
CA GLN A 29 -8.44 14.16 -3.66
C GLN A 29 -8.04 14.35 -5.13
N ILE A 30 -8.26 13.32 -5.94
CA ILE A 30 -7.98 13.33 -7.38
C ILE A 30 -8.94 14.30 -8.08
N PHE A 31 -10.25 14.21 -7.79
CA PHE A 31 -11.26 15.08 -8.40
C PHE A 31 -11.10 16.55 -8.03
N SER A 32 -10.63 16.87 -6.82
CA SER A 32 -10.30 18.25 -6.44
C SER A 32 -8.98 18.77 -7.01
N GLY A 33 -8.19 17.90 -7.68
CA GLY A 33 -6.87 18.26 -8.18
C GLY A 33 -5.82 18.50 -7.09
N THR A 34 -6.12 18.10 -5.85
CA THR A 34 -5.25 18.36 -4.68
C THR A 34 -4.37 17.17 -4.32
N GLY A 35 -4.54 16.02 -4.99
CA GLY A 35 -3.72 14.85 -4.75
C GLY A 35 -3.67 13.88 -5.92
N VAL A 36 -2.61 13.07 -5.93
CA VAL A 36 -2.42 11.95 -6.84
C VAL A 36 -2.69 10.66 -6.05
N GLY A 37 -3.52 9.78 -6.61
CA GLY A 37 -3.82 8.49 -6.00
C GLY A 37 -2.60 7.55 -6.01
N PRO A 38 -2.66 6.47 -5.21
CA PRO A 38 -1.59 5.48 -5.14
C PRO A 38 -1.51 4.69 -6.46
N ILE A 39 -0.28 4.32 -6.82
CA ILE A 39 -0.01 3.42 -7.95
C ILE A 39 -0.41 1.99 -7.52
N GLN A 40 -1.24 1.33 -8.33
CA GLN A 40 -1.58 -0.08 -8.10
C GLN A 40 -0.63 -0.97 -8.87
N LEU A 41 -0.01 -1.91 -8.16
CA LEU A 41 0.84 -2.95 -8.74
C LEU A 41 0.13 -4.31 -8.67
N ASN A 42 0.54 -5.22 -9.54
CA ASN A 42 -0.11 -6.52 -9.67
C ASN A 42 0.50 -7.54 -8.70
N THR A 43 1.79 -7.39 -8.36
CA THR A 43 2.52 -8.35 -7.54
C THR A 43 3.32 -7.70 -6.43
N GLU A 44 3.62 -8.48 -5.39
CA GLU A 44 4.46 -8.04 -4.27
C GLU A 44 5.91 -7.80 -4.71
N LYS A 45 6.41 -8.57 -5.70
CA LYS A 45 7.74 -8.35 -6.29
C LYS A 45 7.83 -6.99 -6.97
N GLU A 46 6.81 -6.60 -7.74
CA GLU A 46 6.72 -5.26 -8.32
C GLU A 46 6.68 -4.19 -7.22
N MET A 47 5.99 -4.43 -6.10
CA MET A 47 5.93 -3.50 -4.97
C MET A 47 7.30 -3.29 -4.33
N ILE A 48 8.04 -4.38 -4.08
CA ILE A 48 9.40 -4.32 -3.53
C ILE A 48 10.32 -3.54 -4.45
N GLN A 49 10.29 -3.84 -5.76
CA GLN A 49 11.10 -3.14 -6.75
C GLN A 49 10.75 -1.65 -6.82
N ALA A 50 9.46 -1.32 -6.87
CA ALA A 50 8.99 0.07 -6.92
C ALA A 50 9.41 0.86 -5.67
N ILE A 51 9.38 0.25 -4.48
CA ILE A 51 9.83 0.91 -3.23
C ILE A 51 11.35 1.06 -3.20
N ALA A 52 12.09 0.05 -3.66
CA ALA A 52 13.55 0.10 -3.72
C ALA A 52 14.04 1.19 -4.69
N ASP A 53 13.35 1.35 -5.83
CA ASP A 53 13.72 2.33 -6.86
C ASP A 53 13.26 3.76 -6.51
N ASN A 54 12.18 3.91 -5.74
CA ASN A 54 11.60 5.21 -5.39
C ASN A 54 11.81 5.53 -3.91
N LYS A 55 12.88 6.26 -3.61
CA LYS A 55 13.18 6.70 -2.25
C LYS A 55 12.00 7.50 -1.65
N GLY A 56 11.44 6.99 -0.55
CA GLY A 56 10.29 7.59 0.13
C GLY A 56 8.92 7.05 -0.31
N ALA A 57 8.88 6.10 -1.24
CA ALA A 57 7.66 5.37 -1.53
C ALA A 57 7.24 4.51 -0.33
N ILE A 58 5.92 4.39 -0.14
CA ILE A 58 5.31 3.59 0.92
C ILE A 58 4.40 2.57 0.25
N GLY A 59 4.51 1.31 0.68
CA GLY A 59 3.63 0.24 0.27
C GLY A 59 3.49 -0.80 1.36
N TYR A 60 2.64 -1.79 1.11
CA TYR A 60 2.41 -2.91 2.02
C TYR A 60 2.44 -4.20 1.20
N ILE A 61 2.98 -5.24 1.82
CA ILE A 61 3.13 -6.58 1.26
C ILE A 61 2.66 -7.61 2.29
N SER A 62 2.59 -8.89 1.92
CA SER A 62 2.31 -9.93 2.89
C SER A 62 3.47 -10.06 3.89
N SER A 63 3.17 -10.43 5.14
CA SER A 63 4.21 -10.63 6.16
C SER A 63 5.16 -11.79 5.85
N THR A 64 4.77 -12.66 4.91
CA THR A 64 5.55 -13.82 4.46
C THR A 64 6.45 -13.50 3.26
N ALA A 65 6.39 -12.28 2.72
CA ALA A 65 7.22 -11.90 1.59
C ALA A 65 8.67 -11.67 2.01
N ASP A 66 9.59 -12.38 1.35
CA ASP A 66 11.02 -12.26 1.58
C ASP A 66 11.52 -10.86 1.19
N THR A 67 11.75 -10.02 2.20
CA THR A 67 12.17 -8.61 2.00
C THR A 67 13.67 -8.46 2.24
N ASN A 68 14.50 -9.38 1.72
CA ASN A 68 15.96 -9.40 1.93
C ASN A 68 16.74 -8.26 1.23
N SER A 69 16.08 -7.19 0.79
CA SER A 69 16.73 -6.01 0.21
C SER A 69 17.07 -4.98 1.29
N HIS A 70 18.36 -4.73 1.46
CA HIS A 70 18.99 -3.90 2.51
C HIS A 70 18.56 -2.41 2.56
N SER A 71 17.61 -1.99 1.73
CA SER A 71 17.16 -0.59 1.61
C SER A 71 15.70 -0.36 2.04
N ILE A 72 14.99 -1.40 2.50
CA ILE A 72 13.59 -1.29 2.89
C ILE A 72 13.50 -1.22 4.42
N SER A 73 13.00 -0.10 4.94
CA SER A 73 12.66 0.03 6.36
C SER A 73 11.27 -0.55 6.60
N THR A 74 11.21 -1.75 7.18
CA THR A 74 9.94 -2.38 7.57
C THR A 74 9.40 -1.72 8.82
N VAL A 75 8.19 -1.17 8.76
CA VAL A 75 7.45 -0.69 9.94
C VAL A 75 6.49 -1.79 10.35
N GLU A 76 6.82 -2.52 11.41
CA GLU A 76 5.90 -3.48 12.02
C GLU A 76 4.88 -2.74 12.91
N VAL A 77 3.61 -3.04 12.70
CA VAL A 77 2.53 -2.49 13.51
C VAL A 77 2.40 -3.37 14.75
N ILE A 78 2.98 -2.92 15.86
CA ILE A 78 2.82 -3.57 17.16
C ILE A 78 1.38 -3.32 17.64
N LYS A 79 0.65 -4.40 17.91
CA LYS A 79 -0.70 -4.37 18.49
C LYS A 79 -0.68 -4.08 19.97
#